data_AF-A0AAW6MBA3-F1
#
_entry.id   AF-A0AAW6MBA3-F1
#
_cell.length_a   1.000
_cell.length_b   1.000
_cell.length_c   1.000
_cell.angle_alpha   90.00
_cell.angle_beta   90.00
_cell.angle_gamma   90.00
#
_symmetry.space_group_name_H-M   'P 1'
#
loop_
_entity.id
_entity.type
_entity.pdbx_description
1 polymer ?
#
loop_
_entity_poly.entity_id
_entity_poly.type
_entity_poly.pdbx_seq_one_letter_code
_entity_poly.pdbx_strand_id
1 'polypeptide(L)'
;QVAEDASHLKALGITAVWLPPAYKGAAGKSDVGYAPYDLYDLGEFDQKGSVATKYGTVSEYCEAISALQDNGIEVYADIVLDHRLGADRTENVYACKEN
;
A
#
# COMPACT_ATOMS: atom_id res chain seq x y z
N GLN A 1 4.77 -14.20 0.18
CA GLN A 1 5.11 -14.24 1.62
C GLN A 1 3.89 -14.32 2.51
N VAL A 2 3.09 -13.24 2.73
CA VAL A 2 1.95 -13.34 3.67
C VAL A 2 0.87 -14.35 3.21
N ALA A 3 0.66 -14.47 1.89
CA ALA A 3 -0.22 -15.48 1.31
C ALA A 3 0.18 -16.91 1.70
N GLU A 4 1.48 -17.19 1.72
CA GLU A 4 2.05 -18.52 2.03
C GLU A 4 2.00 -18.81 3.54
N ASP A 5 1.98 -17.77 4.37
CA ASP A 5 2.05 -17.86 5.83
C ASP A 5 0.66 -17.89 6.49
N ALA A 6 -0.43 -17.71 5.73
CA ALA A 6 -1.78 -17.57 6.26
C ALA A 6 -2.20 -18.70 7.21
N SER A 7 -1.92 -19.95 6.85
CA SER A 7 -2.21 -21.13 7.69
C SER A 7 -1.41 -21.13 9.00
N HIS A 8 -0.15 -20.67 8.95
CA HIS A 8 0.70 -20.56 10.13
C HIS A 8 0.21 -19.45 11.07
N LEU A 9 -0.13 -18.27 10.52
CA LEU A 9 -0.72 -17.17 11.29
C LEU A 9 -2.01 -17.60 12.00
N LYS A 10 -2.87 -18.36 11.31
CA LYS A 10 -4.09 -18.93 11.91
C LYS A 10 -3.78 -19.87 13.06
N ALA A 11 -2.78 -20.75 12.90
CA ALA A 11 -2.35 -21.68 13.94
C ALA A 11 -1.81 -20.96 15.20
N LEU A 12 -1.24 -19.77 15.04
CA LEU A 12 -0.84 -18.88 16.13
C LEU A 12 -2.02 -18.17 16.82
N GLY A 13 -3.24 -18.31 16.30
CA GLY A 13 -4.44 -17.67 16.83
C GLY A 13 -4.66 -16.24 16.34
N ILE A 14 -3.94 -15.80 15.30
CA ILE A 14 -4.16 -14.49 14.68
C ILE A 14 -5.52 -14.48 13.98
N THR A 15 -6.30 -13.44 14.25
CA THR A 15 -7.65 -13.25 13.67
C THR A 15 -7.70 -12.12 12.65
N ALA A 16 -6.72 -11.21 12.65
CA ALA A 16 -6.63 -10.11 11.71
C ALA A 16 -5.17 -9.75 11.43
N VAL A 17 -4.89 -9.24 10.24
CA VAL A 17 -3.62 -8.63 9.87
C VAL A 17 -3.82 -7.23 9.31
N TRP A 18 -2.89 -6.34 9.62
CA TRP A 18 -2.85 -4.99 9.06
C TRP A 18 -1.74 -4.94 8.02
N LEU A 19 -2.13 -4.81 6.75
CA LEU A 19 -1.17 -4.70 5.65
C LEU A 19 -0.71 -3.25 5.49
N PRO A 20 0.57 -3.02 5.14
CA PRO A 20 1.07 -1.69 4.84
C PRO A 20 0.29 -1.07 3.66
N PRO A 21 0.37 0.26 3.47
CA PRO A 21 -0.36 0.91 2.39
C PRO A 21 0.00 0.31 1.02
N ALA A 22 -1.01 -0.18 0.31
CA ALA A 22 -0.83 -0.96 -0.92
C ALA A 22 -0.76 -0.10 -2.19
N TYR A 23 -1.03 1.20 -2.08
CA TYR A 23 -1.05 2.13 -3.21
C TYR A 23 0.34 2.67 -3.57
N LYS A 24 0.48 3.24 -4.77
CA LYS A 24 1.73 3.77 -5.30
C LYS A 24 2.26 4.90 -4.44
N GLY A 25 3.48 4.74 -3.94
CA GLY A 25 4.23 5.77 -3.25
C GLY A 25 5.04 6.67 -4.18
N ALA A 26 5.42 7.85 -3.69
CA ALA A 26 6.19 8.84 -4.44
C ALA A 26 7.56 8.32 -4.91
N ALA A 27 8.17 7.38 -4.17
CA ALA A 27 9.41 6.70 -4.56
C ALA A 27 9.20 5.38 -5.33
N GLY A 28 8.00 5.12 -5.84
CA GLY A 28 7.66 3.90 -6.59
C GLY A 28 7.90 2.64 -5.76
N LYS A 29 8.57 1.64 -6.34
CA LYS A 29 8.91 0.36 -5.66
C LYS A 29 9.83 0.51 -4.44
N SER A 30 10.52 1.64 -4.27
CA SER A 30 11.37 1.89 -3.09
C SER A 30 10.60 2.47 -1.90
N ASP A 31 9.35 2.89 -2.12
CA ASP A 31 8.49 3.50 -1.11
C ASP A 31 7.86 2.45 -0.18
N VAL A 32 7.64 2.80 1.09
CA VAL A 32 6.96 1.91 2.05
C VAL A 32 5.45 2.15 2.11
N GLY A 33 4.92 3.05 1.28
CA GLY A 33 3.48 3.32 1.15
C GLY A 33 2.99 4.56 1.90
N TYR A 34 3.79 5.10 2.83
CA TYR A 34 3.41 6.28 3.63
C TYR A 34 3.68 7.63 2.93
N ALA A 35 4.17 7.64 1.70
CA ALA A 35 4.22 8.85 0.87
C ALA A 35 3.28 8.69 -0.34
N PRO A 36 1.94 8.82 -0.17
CA PRO A 36 0.98 8.49 -1.21
C PRO A 36 1.16 9.37 -2.45
N TYR A 37 1.32 8.74 -3.61
CA TYR A 37 1.32 9.44 -4.89
C TYR A 37 -0.03 9.28 -5.59
N ASP A 38 -0.46 8.03 -5.80
CA ASP A 38 -1.75 7.68 -6.39
C ASP A 38 -2.44 6.65 -5.50
N LEU A 39 -3.48 7.07 -4.77
CA LEU A 39 -4.22 6.22 -3.82
C LEU A 39 -4.95 5.04 -4.49
N TYR A 40 -5.14 5.10 -5.81
CA TYR A 40 -5.90 4.09 -6.56
C TYR A 40 -5.00 3.12 -7.32
N ASP A 41 -3.74 3.48 -7.55
CA ASP A 41 -2.76 2.56 -8.14
C ASP A 41 -2.24 1.59 -7.09
N LEU A 42 -2.84 0.41 -6.97
CA LEU A 42 -2.42 -0.65 -6.05
C LEU A 42 -1.27 -1.52 -6.62
N GLY A 43 -0.52 -1.00 -7.60
CA GLY A 43 0.52 -1.72 -8.31
C GLY A 43 0.06 -2.27 -9.67
N GLU A 44 -0.75 -1.49 -10.38
CA GLU A 44 -1.32 -1.78 -11.70
C GLU A 44 -0.66 -0.97 -12.82
N PHE A 45 -0.26 0.28 -12.54
CA PHE A 45 0.22 1.22 -13.56
C PHE A 45 1.73 1.46 -13.46
N ASP A 46 2.39 1.67 -14.61
CA ASP A 46 3.80 2.08 -14.63
C ASP A 46 3.92 3.56 -14.24
N GLN A 47 4.04 3.78 -12.94
CA GLN A 47 4.16 5.09 -12.31
C GLN A 47 5.37 5.12 -11.39
N LYS A 48 6.05 6.27 -11.33
CA LYS A 48 7.25 6.46 -10.50
C LYS A 48 8.32 5.37 -10.71
N GLY A 49 8.46 4.90 -11.96
CA GLY A 49 9.51 3.98 -12.39
C GLY A 49 9.25 2.49 -12.08
N SER A 50 7.99 2.10 -11.84
CA SER A 50 7.63 0.70 -11.58
C SER A 50 6.13 0.47 -11.74
N VAL A 51 5.74 -0.75 -12.14
CA VAL A 51 4.35 -1.22 -12.03
C VAL A 51 4.03 -1.61 -10.59
N ALA A 52 4.76 -2.58 -10.03
CA ALA A 52 4.56 -3.01 -8.65
C ALA A 52 4.81 -1.87 -7.63
N THR A 53 4.13 -1.94 -6.49
CA THR A 53 4.57 -1.23 -5.29
C THR A 53 5.75 -1.98 -4.66
N LYS A 54 6.23 -1.54 -3.50
CA LYS A 54 7.21 -2.32 -2.73
C LYS A 54 6.68 -3.71 -2.36
N TYR A 55 5.37 -3.85 -2.20
CA TYR A 55 4.73 -5.07 -1.70
C TYR A 55 4.19 -5.98 -2.79
N GLY A 56 4.23 -5.55 -4.06
CA GLY A 56 3.82 -6.35 -5.20
C GLY A 56 2.88 -5.62 -6.15
N THR A 57 2.29 -6.38 -7.04
CA THR A 57 1.23 -5.97 -7.96
C THR A 57 -0.15 -6.10 -7.32
N VAL A 58 -1.16 -5.51 -7.95
CA VAL A 58 -2.56 -5.65 -7.50
C VAL A 58 -3.03 -7.11 -7.48
N SER A 59 -2.54 -7.96 -8.40
CA SER A 59 -2.85 -9.40 -8.41
C SER A 59 -2.30 -10.08 -7.15
N GLU A 60 -1.02 -9.87 -6.87
CA GLU A 60 -0.35 -10.45 -5.68
C GLU A 60 -1.01 -9.95 -4.38
N TYR A 61 -1.46 -8.69 -4.34
CA TYR A 61 -2.19 -8.13 -3.21
C TYR A 61 -3.55 -8.81 -3.00
N CYS A 62 -4.34 -8.99 -4.07
CA CYS A 62 -5.61 -9.70 -4.03
C CYS A 62 -5.44 -11.19 -3.66
N GLU A 63 -4.41 -11.86 -4.17
CA GLU A 63 -4.06 -13.24 -3.81
C GLU A 63 -3.71 -13.36 -2.33
N ALA A 64 -2.94 -12.42 -1.79
CA ALA A 64 -2.61 -12.35 -0.37
C ALA A 64 -3.86 -12.17 0.51
N ILE A 65 -4.75 -11.24 0.15
CA ILE A 65 -6.01 -11.01 0.85
C ILE A 65 -6.87 -12.29 0.84
N SER A 66 -6.99 -12.93 -0.32
CA SER A 66 -7.80 -14.14 -0.50
C SER A 66 -7.27 -15.28 0.38
N ALA A 67 -5.97 -15.53 0.37
CA ALA A 67 -5.35 -16.58 1.19
C ALA A 67 -5.54 -16.35 2.70
N LEU A 68 -5.50 -15.10 3.16
CA LEU A 68 -5.77 -14.75 4.56
C LEU A 68 -7.25 -14.97 4.92
N GLN A 69 -8.16 -14.50 4.06
CA GLN A 69 -9.61 -14.65 4.26
C GLN A 69 -10.06 -16.12 4.22
N ASP A 70 -9.47 -16.94 3.35
CA ASP A 70 -9.70 -18.39 3.28
C ASP A 70 -9.30 -19.11 4.58
N ASN A 71 -8.36 -18.55 5.34
CA ASN A 71 -7.96 -19.01 6.66
C ASN A 71 -8.76 -18.36 7.81
N GLY A 72 -9.78 -17.57 7.49
CA GLY A 72 -10.60 -16.85 8.46
C GLY A 72 -9.79 -15.81 9.23
N ILE A 73 -8.91 -15.09 8.54
CA ILE A 73 -8.14 -13.94 9.03
C ILE A 73 -8.66 -12.68 8.32
N GLU A 74 -9.07 -11.68 9.09
CA GLU A 74 -9.46 -10.38 8.56
C GLU A 74 -8.24 -9.60 8.05
N VAL A 75 -8.45 -8.74 7.05
CA VAL A 75 -7.38 -7.93 6.46
C VAL A 75 -7.76 -6.46 6.53
N TYR A 76 -6.92 -5.67 7.18
CA TYR A 76 -7.06 -4.22 7.27
C TYR A 76 -6.07 -3.53 6.33
N ALA A 77 -6.59 -2.59 5.55
CA ALA A 77 -5.78 -1.72 4.70
C ALA A 77 -5.39 -0.47 5.49
N ASP A 78 -4.10 -0.12 5.48
CA ASP A 78 -3.65 1.18 5.93
C ASP A 78 -3.93 2.26 4.87
N ILE A 79 -4.65 3.31 5.26
CA ILE A 79 -5.07 4.40 4.38
C ILE A 79 -4.58 5.73 4.93
N VAL A 80 -3.65 6.37 4.22
CA VAL A 80 -3.11 7.69 4.56
C VAL A 80 -3.80 8.75 3.70
N LEU A 81 -4.64 9.55 4.32
CA LEU A 81 -5.37 10.66 3.66
C LEU A 81 -4.83 12.05 4.03
N ASP A 82 -3.94 12.13 5.02
CA ASP A 82 -3.42 13.38 5.58
C ASP A 82 -2.58 14.17 4.55
N HIS A 83 -1.79 13.47 3.73
CA HIS A 83 -0.87 14.08 2.77
C HIS A 83 -0.72 13.28 1.48
N ARG A 84 -0.18 13.94 0.46
CA ARG A 84 0.28 13.33 -0.79
C ARG A 84 1.63 13.90 -1.20
N LEU A 85 2.47 13.07 -1.81
CA LEU A 85 3.82 13.44 -2.25
C LEU A 85 4.04 13.08 -3.73
N GLY A 86 5.05 13.70 -4.34
CA GLY A 86 5.49 13.34 -5.68
C GLY A 86 4.63 13.88 -6.82
N ALA A 87 3.95 15.02 -6.62
CA ALA A 87 3.15 15.68 -7.66
C ALA A 87 3.96 15.91 -8.96
N ASP A 88 3.29 15.76 -10.11
CA ASP A 88 3.96 15.87 -11.42
C ASP A 88 4.11 17.30 -11.93
N ARG A 89 3.48 18.27 -11.25
CA ARG A 89 3.43 19.66 -11.68
C ARG A 89 3.59 20.60 -10.48
N THR A 90 4.00 21.81 -10.80
CA THR A 90 4.14 22.90 -9.84
C THR A 90 3.07 23.94 -10.11
N GLU A 91 2.65 24.63 -9.05
CA GLU A 91 1.71 25.74 -9.12
C GLU A 91 2.21 26.86 -8.20
N ASN A 92 1.91 28.11 -8.57
CA ASN A 92 2.22 29.24 -7.71
C ASN A 92 1.17 29.33 -6.60
N VAL A 93 1.63 29.39 -5.35
CA VAL A 93 0.78 29.51 -4.17
C VAL A 93 1.24 30.68 -3.30
N TYR A 94 0.31 31.29 -2.57
CA TYR A 94 0.67 32.21 -1.49
C TYR A 94 0.99 31.38 -0.25
N ALA A 95 2.17 31.60 0.33
CA ALA A 95 2.59 30.94 1.56
C ALA A 95 3.08 31.97 2.57
N CYS A 96 2.68 31.82 3.83
CA CYS A 96 3.26 32.51 4.97
C CYS A 96 3.96 31.50 5.88
N LYS A 97 5.05 31.91 6.51
CA LYS A 97 5.71 31.09 7.52
C LYS A 97 4.92 31.21 8.82
N GLU A 98 4.43 30.07 9.32
CA GLU A 98 3.88 29.97 10.67
C GLU A 98 5.02 29.94 11.71
N ASN A 99 4.80 30.56 12.87
CA ASN A 99 5.77 30.69 13.95
C ASN A 99 5.69 29.54 14.96
#